data_AF-A0A379Y3E7-F1
#
_entry.id   AF-A0A379Y3E7-F1
#
_cell.length_a   1.000
_cell.length_b   1.000
_cell.length_c   1.000
_cell.angle_alpha   90.00
_cell.angle_beta   90.00
_cell.angle_gamma   90.00
#
_symmetry.space_group_name_H-M   'P 1'
#
loop_
_entity.id
_entity.type
_entity.pdbx_description
1 polymer ?
#
loop_
_entity_poly.entity_id
_entity_poly.type
_entity_poly.pdbx_seq_one_letter_code
_entity_poly.pdbx_strand_id
1 'polypeptide(L)' 'MPTTTSPLKNLVLDVDHNDAVVVIHTSPGAAQLIARLLDSLGKSQGILGTIAGDDTIFVTPVQRLYRSEAA' A
#
# COMPACT_ATOMS: atom_id res chain seq x y z
N MET A 1 14.16 -11.60 0.15
CA MET A 1 14.77 -11.01 1.36
C MET A 1 15.40 -9.68 0.98
N PRO A 2 14.96 -8.55 1.57
CA PRO A 2 15.47 -7.22 1.23
C PRO A 2 16.95 -7.09 1.57
N THR A 3 17.70 -6.37 0.74
CA THR A 3 19.10 -6.01 1.01
C THR A 3 19.25 -4.50 0.94
N THR A 4 20.27 -3.95 1.61
CA THR A 4 20.54 -2.49 1.65
C THR A 4 20.82 -1.87 0.28
N THR A 5 21.08 -2.69 -0.73
CA THR A 5 21.41 -2.26 -2.10
C THR A 5 20.28 -2.45 -3.09
N SER A 6 19.20 -3.15 -2.71
CA SER A 6 18.08 -3.40 -3.61
C SER A 6 17.24 -2.13 -3.78
N PRO A 7 17.04 -1.62 -5.01
CA PRO A 7 16.11 -0.52 -5.23
C PRO A 7 14.71 -0.90 -4.72
N LEU A 8 14.06 -0.01 -3.95
CA LEU A 8 12.73 -0.25 -3.36
C LEU A 8 11.69 -0.73 -4.38
N LYS A 9 11.75 -0.19 -5.61
CA LYS A 9 10.86 -0.60 -6.71
C LYS A 9 10.95 -2.09 -7.06
N ASN A 10 12.10 -2.72 -6.83
CA ASN A 10 12.31 -4.14 -7.11
C ASN A 10 11.73 -5.03 -6.01
N LEU A 11 11.36 -4.45 -4.87
CA LEU A 11 10.74 -5.19 -3.76
C LEU A 11 9.23 -5.32 -3.93
N VAL A 12 8.59 -4.54 -4.80
CA VAL A 12 7.18 -4.71 -5.16
C VAL A 12 7.11 -5.59 -6.41
N LEU A 13 6.39 -6.70 -6.30
CA LEU A 13 6.25 -7.69 -7.35
C LEU A 13 4.96 -7.51 -8.15
N ASP A 14 3.87 -7.21 -7.45
CA ASP A 14 2.54 -7.09 -8.05
C ASP A 14 1.61 -6.23 -7.18
N VAL A 15 0.58 -5.64 -7.80
CA VAL A 15 -0.46 -4.86 -7.13
C VAL A 15 -1.81 -5.15 -7.78
N ASP A 16 -2.77 -5.60 -6.97
CA ASP A 16 -4.15 -5.83 -7.40
C ASP A 16 -5.14 -5.23 -6.39
N HIS A 17 -6.42 -5.12 -6.74
CA HIS A 17 -7.41 -4.49 -5.87
C HIS A 17 -8.85 -4.95 -6.15
N ASN A 18 -9.70 -4.73 -5.16
CA ASN A 18 -11.15 -4.71 -5.32
C ASN A 18 -11.73 -3.39 -4.77
N ASP A 19 -13.05 -3.33 -4.63
CA ASP A 19 -13.75 -2.13 -4.16
C ASP A 19 -13.37 -1.69 -2.74
N ALA A 20 -12.78 -2.57 -1.93
CA ALA A 20 -12.53 -2.35 -0.51
C ALA A 20 -11.04 -2.32 -0.13
N VAL A 21 -10.16 -2.97 -0.90
CA VAL A 21 -8.75 -3.15 -0.53
C VAL A 21 -7.86 -3.18 -1.76
N VAL A 22 -6.66 -2.63 -1.61
CA VAL A 22 -5.53 -2.84 -2.52
C VAL A 22 -4.59 -3.85 -1.87
N VAL A 23 -4.16 -4.87 -2.61
CA VAL A 23 -3.20 -5.88 -2.18
C VAL A 23 -1.89 -5.65 -2.93
N ILE A 24 -0.79 -5.55 -2.19
CA ILE A 24 0.56 -5.39 -2.75
C ILE A 24 1.36 -6.65 -2.39
N HIS A 25 1.82 -7.36 -3.40
CA HIS A 25 2.78 -8.45 -3.23
C HIS A 25 4.20 -7.92 -3.34
N THR A 26 5.05 -8.40 -2.45
CA THR A 26 6.43 -7.94 -2.29
C THR A 26 7.39 -9.13 -2.26
N SER A 27 8.68 -8.86 -2.41
CA SER A 27 9.71 -9.85 -2.14
C SER A 27 9.63 -10.33 -0.68
N PRO A 28 9.96 -11.61 -0.37
CA PRO A 28 9.90 -12.13 1.00
C PRO A 28 10.64 -11.24 1.99
N GLY A 29 9.98 -10.91 3.11
CA GLY A 29 10.45 -10.01 4.17
C GLY A 29 10.40 -8.50 3.87
N ALA A 30 9.84 -8.07 2.73
CA ALA A 30 9.84 -6.66 2.33
C ALA A 30 8.56 -5.89 2.71
N ALA A 31 7.46 -6.57 3.03
CA ALA A 31 6.15 -5.95 3.18
C ALA A 31 6.15 -4.82 4.23
N GLN A 32 6.76 -5.06 5.39
CA GLN A 32 6.85 -4.08 6.48
C GLN A 32 7.61 -2.80 6.06
N LEU A 33 8.69 -2.92 5.29
CA LEU A 33 9.45 -1.77 4.82
C LEU A 33 8.60 -0.89 3.90
N ILE A 34 7.90 -1.50 2.95
CA ILE A 34 7.03 -0.79 2.00
C ILE A 34 5.83 -0.17 2.74
N ALA A 35 5.20 -0.89 3.68
CA ALA A 35 4.09 -0.37 4.47
C ALA A 35 4.47 0.88 5.27
N ARG A 36 5.67 0.92 5.86
CA ARG A 36 6.15 2.13 6.54
C ARG A 36 6.28 3.34 5.62
N LEU A 37 6.62 3.14 4.34
CA LEU A 37 6.65 4.21 3.36
C LEU A 37 5.23 4.69 3.02
N LEU A 38 4.29 3.75 2.86
CA LEU A 38 2.87 4.06 2.61
C LEU A 38 2.24 4.81 3.78
N ASP A 39 2.54 4.41 5.02
CA ASP A 39 2.04 5.07 6.22
C ASP A 39 2.51 6.53 6.33
N SER A 40 3.68 6.86 5.76
CA SER A 40 4.19 8.24 5.72
C SER A 40 3.43 9.16 4.78
N LEU A 41 2.70 8.61 3.80
CA LEU A 41 1.85 9.35 2.86
C LEU A 41 0.48 9.69 3.49
N GLY A 42 -0.10 8.73 4.21
CA GLY A 42 -1.36 8.90 4.95
C GLY A 42 -2.60 9.24 4.10
N LYS A 43 -3.63 9.78 4.77
CA LYS A 43 -4.97 9.98 4.18
C LYS A 43 -5.03 10.98 3.03
N SER A 44 -4.09 11.93 2.96
CA SER A 44 -4.05 12.93 1.88
C SER A 44 -3.75 12.31 0.52
N GLN A 45 -3.11 11.14 0.50
CA GLN A 45 -2.86 10.33 -0.70
C GLN A 45 -3.89 9.22 -0.88
N GLY A 46 -4.98 9.24 -0.12
CA GLY A 46 -6.06 8.27 -0.24
C GLY A 46 -5.84 6.95 0.51
N ILE A 47 -4.83 6.86 1.39
CA ILE A 47 -4.55 5.67 2.22
C ILE A 47 -5.22 5.85 3.58
N LEU A 48 -6.26 5.05 3.87
CA LEU A 48 -6.90 5.05 5.19
C LEU A 48 -6.02 4.36 6.23
N GLY A 49 -5.34 3.30 5.83
CA GLY A 49 -4.38 2.55 6.64
C GLY A 49 -3.81 1.35 5.89
N THR A 50 -2.78 0.74 6.46
CA THR A 50 -2.12 -0.46 5.92
C THR A 50 -1.97 -1.57 6.97
N ILE A 51 -1.94 -2.82 6.53
CA ILE A 51 -1.53 -3.99 7.33
C ILE A 51 -0.52 -4.77 6.52
N ALA A 52 0.69 -4.96 7.06
CA ALA A 52 1.74 -5.73 6.42
C ALA A 52 1.94 -7.09 7.09
N GLY A 53 2.00 -8.14 6.26
CA GLY A 53 2.55 -9.45 6.61
C GLY A 53 4.05 -9.52 6.34
N ASP A 54 4.52 -10.66 5.83
CA ASP A 54 5.92 -10.86 5.42
C ASP A 54 6.18 -10.37 3.98
N ASP A 55 5.35 -10.84 3.06
CA ASP A 55 5.47 -10.60 1.62
C ASP A 55 4.24 -9.91 1.02
N THR A 56 3.20 -9.65 1.83
CA THR A 56 1.93 -9.12 1.35
C THR A 56 1.45 -7.96 2.21
N ILE A 57 0.94 -6.90 1.60
CA ILE A 57 0.39 -5.72 2.27
C ILE A 57 -1.05 -5.50 1.83
N PHE A 58 -1.93 -5.26 2.79
CA PHE A 58 -3.29 -4.83 2.56
C PHE A 58 -3.35 -3.34 2.81
N VAL A 59 -3.87 -2.58 1.84
CA VAL A 59 -4.06 -1.14 1.93
C VAL A 59 -5.55 -0.86 1.83
N THR A 60 -6.09 -0.27 2.88
CA THR A 60 -7.48 0.20 2.86
C THR A 60 -7.48 1.60 2.27
N PRO A 61 -8.15 1.85 1.13
CA PRO A 61 -8.30 3.20 0.60
C PRO A 61 -9.25 4.01 1.47
N VAL A 62 -9.10 5.34 1.48
CA VAL A 62 -10.13 6.21 2.03
C VAL A 62 -11.41 6.04 1.20
N GLN A 63 -12.55 5.99 1.88
CA GLN A 63 -13.84 5.93 1.21
C GLN A 63 -13.97 7.17 0.33
N ARG A 64 -14.15 6.97 -0.99
CA ARG A 64 -14.49 8.06 -1.89
C ARG A 64 -15.93 8.43 -1.60
N LEU A 65 -16.16 9.24 -0.56
CA LEU A 65 -17.44 9.90 -0.40
C LEU A 65 -17.68 10.65 -1.71
N TYR A 66 -18.77 10.30 -2.40
CA TYR A 66 -19.23 11.04 -3.56
C TYR A 66 -19.20 12.51 -3.18
N ARG A 67 -18.28 13.26 -3.79
CA ARG A 67 -18.36 14.71 -3.75
C ARG A 67 -19.62 14.99 -4.56
N SER A 68 -20.75 15.16 -3.89
CA SER A 68 -21.88 15.84 -4.49
C SER A 68 -21.31 17.16 -4.97
N GLU A 69 -21.13 17.29 -6.28
CA GLU A 69 -21.08 18.58 -6.90
C GLU A 69 -22.39 19.25 -6.49
N ALA A 70 -22.31 20.09 -5.47
CA ALA A 70 -23.29 21.12 -5.24
C ALA A 70 -23.21 22.02 -6.48
N ALA A 71 -24.05 21.69 -7.46
CA ALA A 71 -24.49 22.59 -8.51
C ALA A 71 -25.41 23.66 -7.91
#